data_AF-T4VN41-F1
#
_entry.id   AF-T4VN41-F1
#
_cell.length_a   1.000
_cell.length_b   1.000
_cell.length_c   1.000
_cell.angle_alpha   90.00
_cell.angle_beta   90.00
_cell.angle_gamma   90.00
#
_symmetry.space_group_name_H-M   'P 1'
#
loop_
_entity.id
_entity.type
_entity.pdbx_description
1 polymer ?
#
loop_
_entity_poly.entity_id
_entity_poly.type
_entity_poly.pdbx_seq_one_letter_code
_entity_poly.pdbx_strand_id
1 'polypeptide(L)' 'MEMNTQDCLKKALLDTQEKVRDFMQYADNVDDKELSKCFKDFAEAEGLQAQKLQEHIEKRFK' A
#
# COMPACT_ATOMS: atom_id res chain seq x y z
N MET A 1 12.00 19.93 8.27
CA MET A 1 12.95 18.81 8.29
C MET A 1 13.09 18.30 6.87
N GLU A 2 14.29 18.22 6.33
CA GLU A 2 14.51 17.52 5.05
C GLU A 2 14.31 16.01 5.28
N MET A 3 13.44 15.39 4.48
CA MET A 3 13.27 13.93 4.55
C MET A 3 14.50 13.25 3.95
N ASN A 4 15.14 12.39 4.72
CA ASN A 4 16.21 11.54 4.18
C ASN A 4 15.60 10.35 3.41
N THR A 5 16.43 9.59 2.70
CA THR A 5 15.97 8.45 1.90
C THR A 5 15.22 7.39 2.73
N GLN A 6 15.61 7.17 3.99
CA GLN A 6 14.94 6.23 4.87
C GLN A 6 13.54 6.72 5.24
N ASP A 7 13.38 8.02 5.53
CA ASP A 7 12.09 8.63 5.83
C ASP A 7 11.15 8.57 4.61
N CYS A 8 11.68 8.84 3.41
CA CYS A 8 10.93 8.70 2.16
C CYS A 8 10.39 7.27 1.96
N LEU A 9 11.24 6.26 2.17
CA LEU A 9 10.84 4.86 2.00
C LEU A 9 9.83 4.42 3.06
N LYS A 10 10.03 4.79 4.33
CA LYS A 10 9.09 4.46 5.42
C LYS A 10 7.74 5.12 5.20
N LYS A 11 7.72 6.40 4.80
CA LYS A 11 6.49 7.10 4.49
C LYS A 11 5.77 6.47 3.29
N ALA A 12 6.48 6.21 2.20
CA ALA A 12 5.90 5.55 1.04
C ALA A 12 5.32 4.16 1.39
N LEU A 13 6.00 3.37 2.24
CA LEU A 13 5.48 2.09 2.71
C LEU A 13 4.19 2.27 3.50
N LEU A 14 4.16 3.19 4.47
CA LEU A 14 2.98 3.45 5.28
C LEU A 14 1.79 3.90 4.43
N ASP A 15 2.00 4.88 3.55
CA ASP A 15 0.96 5.40 2.65
C ASP A 15 0.42 4.28 1.73
N THR A 16 1.30 3.39 1.26
CA THR A 16 0.90 2.22 0.44
C THR A 16 0.07 1.23 1.26
N GLN A 17 0.45 0.93 2.50
CA GLN A 17 -0.31 0.07 3.41
C GLN A 17 -1.68 0.66 3.78
N GLU A 18 -1.76 1.98 3.94
CA GLU A 18 -3.04 2.67 4.16
C GLU A 18 -3.98 2.49 2.97
N LYS A 19 -3.49 2.65 1.73
CA LYS A 19 -4.30 2.38 0.55
C LYS A 19 -4.81 0.95 0.46
N VAL A 20 -4.00 -0.05 0.85
CA VAL A 20 -4.47 -1.45 0.91
C VAL A 20 -5.69 -1.55 1.82
N ARG A 21 -5.60 -0.99 3.03
CA ARG A 21 -6.71 -0.99 3.99
C ARG A 21 -7.92 -0.24 3.43
N ASP A 22 -7.71 0.93 2.84
CA ASP A 22 -8.78 1.78 2.35
C ASP A 22 -9.51 1.12 1.17
N PHE A 23 -8.78 0.52 0.21
CA PHE A 23 -9.39 -0.22 -0.90
C PHE A 23 -10.15 -1.47 -0.42
N MET A 24 -9.62 -2.21 0.55
CA MET A 24 -10.35 -3.33 1.15
C MET A 24 -11.65 -2.84 1.82
N GLN A 25 -11.58 -1.74 2.57
CA GLN A 25 -12.76 -1.13 3.17
C GLN A 25 -13.77 -0.69 2.10
N TYR A 26 -13.34 -0.06 1.01
CA TYR A 26 -14.25 0.33 -0.07
C TYR A 26 -14.91 -0.89 -0.71
N ALA A 27 -14.13 -1.95 -0.96
CA ALA A 27 -14.65 -3.19 -1.53
C ALA A 27 -15.75 -3.84 -0.68
N ASP A 28 -15.70 -3.68 0.64
CA ASP A 28 -16.69 -4.21 1.58
C ASP A 28 -17.93 -3.32 1.73
N ASN A 29 -17.86 -2.04 1.33
CA ASN A 29 -18.95 -1.07 1.51
C ASN A 29 -19.70 -0.72 0.21
N VAL A 30 -19.24 -1.19 -0.95
CA VAL A 30 -19.93 -0.96 -2.24
C VAL A 30 -20.79 -2.16 -2.64
N ASP A 31 -22.01 -1.88 -3.11
CA ASP A 31 -22.96 -2.91 -3.58
C ASP A 31 -22.64 -3.41 -5.00
N ASP A 32 -21.97 -2.59 -5.82
CA ASP A 32 -21.57 -2.95 -7.17
C ASP A 32 -20.44 -3.99 -7.13
N LYS A 33 -20.73 -5.19 -7.65
CA LYS A 33 -19.81 -6.34 -7.63
C LYS A 33 -18.58 -6.13 -8.51
N GLU A 34 -18.72 -5.43 -9.63
CA GLU A 34 -17.60 -5.14 -10.52
C GLU A 34 -16.66 -4.14 -9.86
N LEU A 35 -17.23 -3.10 -9.22
CA LEU A 35 -16.46 -2.11 -8.49
C LEU A 35 -15.80 -2.71 -7.22
N SER A 36 -16.52 -3.56 -6.47
CA SER A 36 -15.96 -4.29 -5.32
C SER A 36 -14.75 -5.13 -5.74
N LYS A 37 -14.85 -5.83 -6.88
CA LYS A 37 -13.73 -6.60 -7.44
C LYS A 37 -12.57 -5.67 -7.84
N CYS A 38 -12.85 -4.57 -8.52
CA CYS A 38 -11.84 -3.58 -8.91
C CYS A 38 -11.03 -3.07 -7.70
N PHE A 39 -11.71 -2.74 -6.58
CA PHE A 39 -11.01 -2.35 -5.36
C PHE A 39 -10.15 -3.45 -4.74
N LYS A 40 -10.61 -4.72 -4.79
CA LYS A 40 -9.78 -5.86 -4.33
C LYS A 40 -8.53 -6.04 -5.19
N ASP A 41 -8.66 -5.90 -6.50
CA ASP A 41 -7.52 -5.97 -7.42
C ASP A 41 -6.51 -4.82 -7.14
N PHE A 42 -7.00 -3.62 -6.79
CA PHE A 42 -6.14 -2.52 -6.37
C PHE A 42 -5.47 -2.74 -5.02
N ALA A 43 -6.19 -3.29 -4.04
CA ALA A 43 -5.61 -3.66 -2.74
C ALA A 43 -4.48 -4.68 -2.89
N GLU A 44 -4.65 -5.68 -3.77
CA GLU A 44 -3.59 -6.65 -4.08
C GLU A 44 -2.37 -5.98 -4.71
N ALA A 45 -2.57 -5.10 -5.69
CA ALA A 45 -1.48 -4.38 -6.35
C ALA A 45 -0.68 -3.49 -5.39
N GLU A 46 -1.35 -2.72 -4.53
CA GLU A 46 -0.71 -1.91 -3.50
C GLU A 46 -0.02 -2.81 -2.45
N GLY A 47 -0.57 -3.99 -2.14
CA GLY A 47 0.06 -4.98 -1.26
C GLY A 47 1.41 -5.48 -1.81
N LEU A 48 1.46 -5.79 -3.10
CA LEU A 48 2.72 -6.16 -3.80
C LEU A 48 3.72 -4.99 -3.82
N GLN A 49 3.24 -3.76 -3.96
CA GLN A 49 4.07 -2.56 -3.89
C GLN A 49 4.66 -2.36 -2.48
N ALA A 50 3.85 -2.53 -1.44
CA ALA A 50 4.28 -2.44 -0.04
C ALA A 50 5.36 -3.48 0.27
N GLN A 51 5.21 -4.71 -0.22
CA GLN A 51 6.23 -5.75 -0.05
C GLN A 51 7.57 -5.34 -0.66
N LYS A 52 7.58 -4.80 -1.88
CA LYS A 52 8.81 -4.32 -2.54
C LYS A 52 9.47 -3.17 -1.77
N LEU A 53 8.67 -2.23 -1.25
CA LEU A 53 9.18 -1.13 -0.42
C LEU A 53 9.81 -1.65 0.88
N GLN A 54 9.14 -2.59 1.54
CA GLN A 54 9.67 -3.26 2.73
C GLN A 54 11.00 -3.95 2.44
N GLU A 55 11.11 -4.70 1.34
CA GLU A 55 12.38 -5.32 0.93
C GLU A 55 13.50 -4.30 0.70
N HIS A 56 13.19 -3.14 0.10
CA HIS A 56 14.19 -2.08 -0.11
C HIS A 56 14.68 -1.48 1.21
N ILE A 57 13.77 -1.31 2.19
CA ILE A 57 14.12 -0.86 3.54
C ILE A 57 15.03 -1.88 4.22
N GLU A 58 14.64 -3.16 4.20
CA GLU A 58 15.42 -4.23 4.82
C GLU A 58 16.80 -4.40 4.19
N LYS A 59 16.92 -4.29 2.86
CA LYS A 59 18.21 -4.39 2.17
C LYS A 59 19.15 -3.22 2.44
N ARG A 60 18.65 -2.06 2.88
CA ARG A 60 19.43 -0.81 3.04
C ARG A 60 19.69 -0.42 4.48
N PHE A 61 18.82 -0.81 5.40
CA PHE A 61 18.83 -0.32 6.78
C PHE A 61 18.72 -1.45 7.84
N LYS A 62 18.93 -2.71 7.44
CA LYS A 62 19.24 -3.80 8.40
C LYS A 62 20.71 -3.79 8.78
#